data_AF-A0A959FWE0-F1
#
_entry.id   AF-A0A959FWE0-F1
#
_cell.length_a   1.000
_cell.length_b   1.000
_cell.length_c   1.000
_cell.angle_alpha   90.00
_cell.angle_beta   90.00
_cell.angle_gamma   90.00
#
_symmetry.space_group_name_H-M   'P 1'
#
loop_
_entity.id
_entity.type
_entity.pdbx_description
1 polymer ?
#
loop_
_entity_poly.entity_id
_entity_poly.type
_entity_poly.pdbx_seq_one_letter_code
_entity_poly.pdbx_strand_id
1 'polypeptide(L)'
;IPPFDSVLDIFGDGSFFAIYTPGHSKSHLSYLLITDEGPILLTGDASHTRYGFEKGIEPGWVQDAEKAQHSLQQLRTFAQTYPNIRVFFGHQQ
;
A
#
# COMPACT_ATOMS: atom_id res chain seq x y z
N ILE A 1 -9.89 8.02 1.28
CA ILE A 1 -9.96 7.43 -0.08
C ILE A 1 -10.33 5.95 0.11
N PRO A 2 -11.55 5.49 -0.24
CA PRO A 2 -11.90 4.09 -0.11
C PRO A 2 -10.93 3.19 -0.91
N PRO A 3 -10.53 2.01 -0.40
CA PRO A 3 -10.99 1.32 0.80
C PRO A 3 -10.15 1.62 2.07
N PHE A 4 -9.29 2.64 2.04
CA PHE A 4 -8.37 2.91 3.13
C PHE A 4 -9.07 3.54 4.35
N ASP A 5 -8.80 3.01 5.53
CA ASP A 5 -9.37 3.49 6.80
C ASP A 5 -8.83 4.88 7.18
N SER A 6 -7.55 5.14 6.89
CA SER A 6 -6.90 6.41 7.20
C SER A 6 -5.91 6.80 6.11
N VAL A 7 -6.09 8.02 5.60
CA VAL A 7 -5.24 8.62 4.58
C VAL A 7 -5.00 10.08 4.94
N LEU A 8 -3.76 10.53 4.78
CA LEU A 8 -3.37 11.93 4.91
C LEU A 8 -2.82 12.41 3.57
N ASP A 9 -3.37 13.49 3.03
CA ASP A 9 -2.72 14.26 1.97
C ASP A 9 -1.59 15.08 2.62
N ILE A 10 -0.34 14.75 2.29
CA ILE A 10 0.84 15.31 2.95
C ILE A 10 1.05 16.77 2.54
N PHE A 11 0.79 17.09 1.27
CA PHE A 11 1.01 18.45 0.73
C PHE A 11 -0.27 19.28 0.71
N GLY A 12 -1.43 18.64 0.75
CA GLY A 12 -2.73 19.31 0.69
C GLY A 12 -3.14 19.73 -0.73
N ASP A 13 -2.40 19.28 -1.74
CA ASP A 13 -2.63 19.56 -3.15
C ASP A 13 -3.10 18.33 -3.95
N GLY A 14 -3.28 17.19 -3.28
CA GLY A 14 -3.72 15.94 -3.88
C GLY A 14 -2.63 15.18 -4.64
N SER A 15 -1.36 15.56 -4.54
CA SER A 15 -0.26 14.89 -5.26
C SER A 15 0.41 13.76 -4.49
N PHE A 16 0.37 13.79 -3.14
CA PHE A 16 1.08 12.82 -2.31
C PHE A 16 0.32 12.46 -1.04
N PHE A 17 -0.04 11.19 -0.90
CA PHE A 17 -0.81 10.68 0.21
C PHE A 17 -0.04 9.64 1.02
N ALA A 18 -0.04 9.78 2.33
CA ALA A 18 0.28 8.70 3.26
C ALA A 18 -0.96 7.87 3.55
N ILE A 19 -0.82 6.56 3.46
CA ILE A 19 -1.86 5.59 3.77
C ILE A 19 -1.40 4.80 5.00
N TYR A 20 -2.22 4.78 6.05
CA TYR A 20 -1.90 4.01 7.24
C TYR A 20 -2.06 2.50 6.96
N THR A 21 -0.95 1.77 6.97
CA THR A 21 -0.91 0.33 6.67
C THR A 21 -0.15 -0.44 7.75
N PRO A 22 -0.67 -0.46 8.99
CA PRO A 22 -0.02 -1.13 10.11
C PRO A 22 0.01 -2.64 9.92
N GLY A 23 0.93 -3.30 10.62
CA GLY A 23 0.98 -4.75 10.66
C GLY A 23 2.41 -5.25 10.56
N HIS A 24 3.13 -4.86 9.49
CA HIS A 24 4.58 -5.09 9.43
C HIS A 24 5.28 -4.40 10.61
N SER A 25 4.93 -3.13 10.85
CA SER A 25 5.20 -2.43 12.12
C SER A 25 3.98 -1.63 12.57
N LYS A 26 3.93 -1.22 13.85
CA LYS A 26 2.80 -0.47 14.43
C LYS A 26 2.45 0.83 13.68
N SER A 27 3.45 1.46 13.09
CA SER A 27 3.34 2.78 12.45
C SER A 27 3.71 2.74 10.97
N HIS A 28 3.65 1.56 10.35
CA HIS A 28 3.96 1.40 8.94
C HIS A 28 2.99 2.21 8.05
N LEU A 29 3.55 2.80 6.99
CA LEU A 29 2.83 3.60 6.00
C LEU A 29 3.14 3.09 4.59
N SER A 30 2.13 3.13 3.75
CA SER A 30 2.27 3.02 2.30
C SER A 30 1.97 4.39 1.69
N TYR A 31 2.32 4.61 0.42
CA TYR A 31 2.14 5.91 -0.21
C TYR A 31 1.49 5.82 -1.57
N LEU A 32 0.63 6.79 -1.87
CA LEU A 32 0.06 7.00 -3.19
C LEU A 32 0.56 8.34 -3.73
N LEU A 33 1.17 8.31 -4.91
CA LEU A 33 1.64 9.48 -5.63
C LEU A 33 0.79 9.66 -6.89
N ILE A 34 0.38 10.90 -7.15
CA ILE A 34 -0.26 11.30 -8.40
C ILE A 34 0.78 12.10 -9.18
N THR A 35 1.27 11.53 -10.28
CA THR A 35 2.32 12.14 -11.11
C THR A 35 1.82 12.35 -12.54
N ASP A 36 2.55 13.13 -13.32
CA ASP A 36 2.25 13.36 -14.75
C ASP A 36 2.31 12.07 -15.59
N GLU A 37 3.05 11.05 -15.11
CA GLU A 37 3.13 9.72 -15.72
C GLU A 37 2.08 8.73 -15.18
N GLY A 38 1.13 9.24 -14.40
CA GLY A 38 0.06 8.45 -13.80
C GLY A 38 0.32 7.99 -12.35
N PRO A 39 -0.70 7.43 -11.70
CA PRO A 39 -0.67 7.14 -10.27
C PRO A 39 0.26 5.97 -9.92
N ILE A 40 0.99 6.14 -8.82
CA ILE A 40 1.95 5.17 -8.30
C ILE A 40 1.59 4.82 -6.86
N LEU A 41 1.44 3.53 -6.57
CA LEU A 41 1.25 3.00 -5.22
C LEU A 41 2.55 2.34 -4.74
N LEU A 42 3.17 2.90 -3.70
CA LEU A 42 4.33 2.34 -3.01
C LEU A 42 3.82 1.54 -1.80
N THR A 43 4.00 0.22 -1.81
CA THR A 43 3.48 -0.61 -0.70
C THR A 43 4.37 -0.53 0.54
N GLY A 44 5.66 -0.23 0.39
CA GLY A 44 6.63 -0.47 1.46
C GLY A 44 6.63 -1.94 1.87
N ASP A 45 6.83 -2.18 3.16
CA ASP A 45 6.89 -3.53 3.72
C ASP A 45 5.50 -4.11 4.02
N ALA A 46 4.40 -3.42 3.68
CA ALA A 46 3.08 -4.05 3.64
C ALA A 46 3.01 -5.15 2.55
N SER A 47 3.87 -5.08 1.53
CA SER A 47 4.12 -6.20 0.61
C SER A 47 5.51 -6.14 0.01
N HIS A 48 6.25 -7.23 0.11
CA HIS A 48 7.63 -7.31 -0.36
C HIS A 48 7.73 -7.53 -1.87
N THR A 49 6.83 -8.31 -2.46
CA THR A 49 6.95 -8.78 -3.85
C THR A 49 5.62 -8.70 -4.59
N ARG A 50 5.71 -8.66 -5.93
CA ARG A 50 4.52 -8.74 -6.79
C ARG A 50 3.71 -10.00 -6.53
N TYR A 51 4.39 -11.14 -6.44
CA TYR A 51 3.74 -12.43 -6.21
C TYR A 51 2.97 -12.43 -4.89
N GLY A 52 3.61 -11.95 -3.81
CA GLY A 52 2.96 -11.85 -2.50
C GLY A 52 1.72 -10.96 -2.55
N PHE A 53 1.84 -9.79 -3.18
CA PHE A 53 0.70 -8.89 -3.35
C PHE A 53 -0.45 -9.50 -4.15
N GLU A 54 -0.18 -10.13 -5.30
CA GLU A 54 -1.22 -10.70 -6.15
C GLU A 54 -1.91 -11.89 -5.47
N LYS A 55 -1.17 -12.68 -4.68
CA LYS A 55 -1.70 -13.84 -3.95
C LYS A 55 -2.28 -13.51 -2.57
N GLY A 56 -2.08 -12.29 -2.07
CA GLY A 56 -2.50 -11.92 -0.71
C GLY A 56 -1.67 -12.63 0.36
N ILE A 57 -0.37 -12.80 0.09
CA ILE A 57 0.61 -13.39 0.99
C ILE A 57 1.44 -12.25 1.57
N GLU A 58 1.43 -12.16 2.90
CA GLU A 58 2.17 -11.18 3.67
C GLU A 58 3.70 -11.39 3.59
N PRO A 59 4.49 -10.37 3.96
CA PRO A 59 5.90 -10.56 4.27
C PRO A 59 6.16 -11.71 5.26
N GLY A 60 7.34 -12.31 5.18
CA GLY A 60 7.70 -13.43 6.06
C GLY A 60 7.68 -13.11 7.55
N TRP A 61 7.97 -11.87 7.93
CA TRP A 61 7.79 -11.38 9.30
C TRP A 61 6.92 -10.14 9.33
N VAL A 62 5.95 -10.14 10.25
CA VAL A 62 5.08 -9.02 10.57
C VAL A 62 4.93 -8.94 12.09
N GLN A 63 4.76 -7.73 12.61
CA GLN A 63 4.54 -7.50 14.04
C GLN A 63 3.11 -7.88 14.49
N ASP A 64 2.12 -7.70 13.61
CA ASP A 64 0.70 -7.97 13.85
C ASP A 64 0.06 -8.49 12.55
N ALA A 65 -0.22 -9.79 12.50
CA ALA A 65 -0.68 -10.48 11.30
C ALA A 65 -2.11 -10.10 10.89
N GLU A 66 -2.99 -9.80 11.84
CA GLU A 66 -4.36 -9.40 11.50
C GLU A 66 -4.35 -8.04 10.80
N LYS A 67 -3.56 -7.10 11.34
CA LYS A 67 -3.42 -5.76 10.75
C LYS A 67 -2.67 -5.79 9.43
N ALA A 68 -1.62 -6.60 9.32
CA ALA A 68 -0.87 -6.74 8.08
C ALA A 68 -1.78 -7.25 6.97
N GLN A 69 -2.66 -8.22 7.26
CA GLN A 69 -3.50 -8.84 6.26
C GLN A 69 -4.61 -7.89 5.82
N HIS A 70 -5.18 -7.15 6.78
CA HIS A 70 -6.15 -6.09 6.51
C HIS A 70 -5.53 -4.99 5.63
N SER A 71 -4.35 -4.48 6.00
CA SER A 71 -3.63 -3.47 5.23
C SER A 71 -3.29 -3.94 3.82
N LEU A 72 -2.79 -5.17 3.68
CA LEU A 72 -2.50 -5.79 2.40
C LEU A 72 -3.77 -5.88 1.54
N GLN A 73 -4.90 -6.29 2.14
CA GLN A 73 -6.16 -6.40 1.43
C GLN A 73 -6.68 -5.05 0.96
N GLN A 74 -6.57 -3.99 1.77
CA GLN A 74 -6.94 -2.63 1.35
C GLN A 74 -6.14 -2.17 0.14
N LEU A 75 -4.81 -2.35 0.16
CA LEU A 75 -3.95 -2.01 -0.97
C LEU A 75 -4.32 -2.81 -2.24
N ARG A 76 -4.56 -4.12 -2.10
CA ARG A 76 -4.97 -4.99 -3.22
C ARG A 76 -6.29 -4.57 -3.82
N THR A 77 -7.31 -4.33 -2.98
CA THR A 77 -8.62 -3.87 -3.43
C THR A 77 -8.53 -2.52 -4.14
N PHE A 78 -7.70 -1.60 -3.64
CA PHE A 78 -7.47 -0.32 -4.30
C PHE A 78 -6.83 -0.50 -5.69
N ALA A 79 -5.75 -1.28 -5.79
CA ALA A 79 -5.08 -1.56 -7.07
C ALA A 79 -5.99 -2.29 -8.09
N GLN A 80 -6.87 -3.19 -7.62
CA GLN A 80 -7.85 -3.86 -8.48
C GLN A 80 -8.95 -2.91 -8.98
N THR A 81 -9.35 -1.95 -8.15
CA THR A 81 -10.36 -0.94 -8.49
C THR A 81 -9.83 0.05 -9.52
N TYR A 82 -8.54 0.37 -9.45
CA TYR A 82 -7.86 1.34 -10.30
C TYR A 82 -6.71 0.68 -11.07
N PRO A 83 -7.00 -0.06 -12.17
CA PRO A 83 -6.01 -0.89 -12.87
C PRO A 83 -4.87 -0.11 -13.52
N ASN A 84 -5.00 1.22 -13.67
CA ASN A 84 -3.94 2.08 -14.21
C ASN A 84 -2.89 2.46 -13.15
N ILE A 85 -3.06 2.09 -11.88
CA ILE A 85 -2.09 2.33 -10.83
C ILE A 85 -0.88 1.41 -11.00
N ARG A 86 0.31 2.00 -11.05
CA ARG A 86 1.56 1.25 -10.99
C ARG A 86 1.91 0.94 -9.54
N VAL A 87 2.02 -0.34 -9.20
CA VAL A 87 2.37 -0.77 -7.84
C VAL A 87 3.86 -1.11 -7.76
N PHE A 88 4.56 -0.51 -6.80
CA PHE A 88 5.94 -0.81 -6.46
C PHE A 88 5.99 -1.48 -5.08
N PHE A 89 6.74 -2.58 -5.00
CA PHE A 89 6.83 -3.43 -3.81
C PHE A 89 8.15 -3.20 -3.07
N GLY A 90 8.14 -3.35 -1.74
CA GLY A 90 9.28 -2.94 -0.90
C GLY A 90 10.61 -3.66 -1.19
N HIS A 91 10.56 -4.92 -1.63
CA HIS A 91 11.74 -5.77 -1.83
C HIS A 91 11.69 -6.56 -3.15
N GLN A 92 11.12 -5.95 -4.19
CA GLN A 92 11.08 -6.51 -5.54
C GLN A 92 12.37 -6.15 -6.30
N GLN A 93 13.06 -7.16 -6.83
CA GLN A 93 14.14 -6.98 -7.81
C GLN A 93 13.61 -6.55 -9.18
#